data_AF-A0A523B581-F1
#
_entry.id   AF-A0A523B581-F1
#
_cell.length_a   1.000
_cell.length_b   1.000
_cell.length_c   1.000
_cell.angle_alpha   90.00
_cell.angle_beta   90.00
_cell.angle_gamma   90.00
#
_symmetry.space_group_name_H-M   'P 1'
#
loop_
_entity.id
_entity.type
_entity.pdbx_description
1 polymer ?
#
loop_
_entity_poly.entity_id
_entity_poly.type
_entity_poly.pdbx_seq_one_letter_code
_entity_poly.pdbx_strand_id
1 'polypeptide(L)'
;MDKVVPTSASCYFSISRTGEFHQFLIYDYYDPNGYYAKLLNNARRCKEELRRLCTNMQYFLDQEEVRVNGMRVYPKVVTAYLSHRGFMDSPYVAWIITFKGKLKRGLNVFENTSEREVAEYDFEILWQFPIRSKIVRAEISTESQIIAGRTLYVWARKGDLVGGYEKIEFTLY
;
A
#
# COMPACT_ATOMS: atom_id res chain seq x y z
N MET A 1 -11.75 26.14 -5.42
CA MET A 1 -10.81 24.99 -5.52
C MET A 1 -11.64 23.75 -5.71
N ASP A 2 -11.30 22.89 -6.66
CA ASP A 2 -11.90 21.57 -6.77
C ASP A 2 -11.48 20.76 -5.53
N LYS A 3 -12.43 20.54 -4.62
CA LYS A 3 -12.16 19.92 -3.32
C LYS A 3 -12.27 18.40 -3.48
N VAL A 4 -11.15 17.75 -3.77
CA VAL A 4 -11.01 16.29 -3.71
C VAL A 4 -10.54 15.93 -2.30
N VAL A 5 -11.27 15.07 -1.60
CA VAL A 5 -10.98 14.70 -0.20
C VAL A 5 -10.78 13.20 -0.09
N PRO A 6 -9.66 12.70 0.45
CA PRO A 6 -9.49 11.27 0.69
C PRO A 6 -10.48 10.79 1.76
N THR A 7 -11.14 9.66 1.52
CA THR A 7 -12.14 9.09 2.43
C THR A 7 -11.66 7.82 3.14
N SER A 8 -10.86 7.01 2.45
CA SER A 8 -10.28 5.77 2.96
C SER A 8 -9.13 5.30 2.09
N ALA A 9 -8.30 4.41 2.63
CA ALA A 9 -7.32 3.68 1.83
C ALA A 9 -7.34 2.17 2.12
N SER A 10 -7.06 1.38 1.10
CA SER A 10 -6.87 -0.07 1.22
C SER A 10 -5.57 -0.46 0.53
N CYS A 11 -4.79 -1.33 1.17
CA CYS A 11 -3.54 -1.82 0.61
C CYS A 11 -3.48 -3.34 0.66
N TYR A 12 -3.14 -3.97 -0.47
CA TYR A 12 -3.03 -5.42 -0.57
C TYR A 12 -1.61 -5.80 -0.95
N PHE A 13 -0.92 -6.52 -0.07
CA PHE A 13 0.35 -7.15 -0.36
C PHE A 13 0.14 -8.62 -0.72
N SER A 14 0.72 -9.05 -1.84
CA SER A 14 0.88 -10.44 -2.22
C SER A 14 2.36 -10.75 -2.36
N ILE A 15 2.83 -11.74 -1.60
CA ILE A 15 4.24 -12.12 -1.58
C ILE A 15 4.39 -13.45 -2.31
N SER A 16 5.34 -13.51 -3.25
CA SER A 16 5.71 -14.73 -3.95
C SER A 16 6.75 -15.53 -3.18
N ARG A 17 6.89 -16.83 -3.49
CA ARG A 17 7.97 -17.66 -2.92
C ARG A 17 9.36 -17.23 -3.40
N THR A 18 9.44 -16.60 -4.57
CA THR A 18 10.66 -16.08 -5.20
C THR A 18 11.07 -14.71 -4.66
N GLY A 19 10.28 -14.14 -3.75
CA GLY A 19 10.61 -12.91 -3.02
C GLY A 19 10.15 -11.64 -3.72
N GLU A 20 9.29 -11.73 -4.73
CA GLU A 20 8.57 -10.58 -5.24
C GLU A 20 7.46 -10.19 -4.26
N PHE A 21 7.38 -8.89 -3.99
CA PHE A 21 6.32 -8.25 -3.22
C PHE A 21 5.50 -7.44 -4.21
N HIS A 22 4.21 -7.75 -4.29
CA HIS A 22 3.25 -7.05 -5.12
C HIS A 22 2.30 -6.29 -4.21
N GLN A 23 2.28 -4.97 -4.33
CA GLN A 23 1.44 -4.09 -3.56
C GLN A 23 0.40 -3.45 -4.48
N PHE A 24 -0.87 -3.57 -4.11
CA PHE A 24 -1.98 -2.87 -4.73
C PHE A 24 -2.55 -1.88 -3.71
N LEU A 25 -2.23 -0.61 -3.91
CA LEU A 25 -2.60 0.48 -3.00
C LEU A 25 -3.74 1.28 -3.61
N ILE A 26 -4.81 1.51 -2.87
CA ILE A 26 -6.01 2.19 -3.33
C ILE A 26 -6.34 3.30 -2.36
N TYR A 27 -6.61 4.49 -2.89
CA TYR A 27 -7.17 5.61 -2.17
C TYR A 27 -8.53 5.93 -2.77
N ASP A 28 -9.54 5.95 -1.93
CA ASP A 28 -10.88 6.39 -2.27
C ASP A 28 -11.02 7.87 -1.91
N TYR A 29 -11.75 8.61 -2.75
CA TYR A 29 -11.94 10.04 -2.61
C TYR A 29 -13.41 10.42 -2.77
N TYR A 30 -13.77 11.53 -2.15
CA TYR A 30 -14.99 12.29 -2.42
C TYR A 30 -14.63 13.50 -3.29
N ASP A 31 -15.24 13.59 -4.48
CA ASP A 31 -15.00 14.63 -5.49
C ASP A 31 -16.33 15.22 -6.00
N PRO A 32 -17.01 16.05 -5.19
CA PRO A 32 -18.31 16.62 -5.55
C PRO A 32 -18.28 17.53 -6.78
N ASN A 33 -17.09 18.03 -7.16
CA ASN A 33 -16.91 18.92 -8.31
C ASN A 33 -16.52 18.17 -9.59
N GLY A 34 -16.34 16.85 -9.51
CA GLY A 34 -16.01 15.97 -10.63
C GLY A 34 -14.69 16.34 -11.31
N TYR A 35 -13.65 16.72 -10.55
CA TYR A 35 -12.31 16.92 -11.09
C TYR A 35 -11.81 15.67 -11.83
N TYR A 36 -11.84 14.51 -11.18
CA TYR A 36 -11.37 13.25 -11.77
C TYR A 36 -12.32 12.76 -12.87
N ALA A 37 -13.63 12.97 -12.71
CA ALA A 37 -14.63 12.75 -13.76
C ALA A 37 -14.28 13.50 -15.07
N LYS A 38 -13.95 14.79 -14.96
CA LYS A 38 -13.56 15.63 -16.11
C LYS A 38 -12.25 15.17 -16.74
N LEU A 39 -11.31 14.66 -15.96
CA LEU A 39 -10.04 14.13 -16.47
C LEU A 39 -10.24 12.88 -17.32
N LEU A 40 -11.11 11.95 -16.93
CA LEU A 40 -11.36 10.73 -17.69
C LEU A 40 -11.91 11.00 -19.10
N ASN A 41 -12.63 12.12 -19.29
CA ASN A 41 -13.12 12.55 -20.60
C ASN A 41 -12.04 13.17 -21.51
N ASN A 42 -10.79 13.32 -21.02
CA ASN A 42 -9.67 13.86 -21.78
C ASN A 42 -8.43 12.97 -21.60
N ALA A 43 -8.20 12.06 -22.56
CA ALA A 43 -7.14 11.07 -22.49
C ALA A 43 -5.73 11.66 -22.27
N ARG A 44 -5.43 12.82 -22.88
CA ARG A 44 -4.13 13.49 -22.70
C ARG A 44 -3.95 13.99 -21.27
N ARG A 45 -4.93 14.74 -20.75
CA ARG A 45 -4.88 15.28 -19.38
C ARG A 45 -4.89 14.17 -18.34
N CYS A 46 -5.69 13.12 -18.55
CA CYS A 46 -5.68 11.93 -17.70
C CYS A 46 -4.30 11.28 -17.64
N LYS A 47 -3.63 11.11 -18.79
CA LYS A 47 -2.28 10.54 -18.85
C LYS A 47 -1.24 11.41 -18.13
N GLU A 48 -1.34 12.73 -18.25
CA GLU A 48 -0.47 13.68 -17.55
C GLU A 48 -0.70 13.59 -16.02
N GLU A 49 -1.94 13.51 -15.57
CA GLU A 49 -2.27 13.37 -14.15
C GLU A 49 -1.80 12.02 -13.57
N LEU A 50 -2.02 10.90 -14.27
CA LEU A 50 -1.53 9.59 -13.82
C LEU A 50 -0.01 9.55 -13.69
N ARG A 51 0.74 10.22 -14.57
CA ARG A 51 2.20 10.33 -14.44
C ARG A 51 2.58 11.11 -13.19
N ARG A 52 1.91 12.23 -12.93
CA ARG A 52 2.12 13.03 -11.72
C ARG A 52 1.84 12.22 -10.46
N LEU A 53 0.73 11.46 -10.43
CA LEU A 53 0.38 10.56 -9.34
C LEU A 53 1.43 9.46 -9.13
N CYS A 54 2.00 8.89 -10.19
CA CYS A 54 3.11 7.95 -10.08
C CYS A 54 4.37 8.60 -9.48
N THR A 55 4.75 9.79 -9.97
CA THR A 55 5.93 10.51 -9.47
C THR A 55 5.79 10.87 -7.99
N ASN A 56 4.62 11.39 -7.59
CA ASN A 56 4.34 11.73 -6.19
C ASN A 56 4.40 10.49 -5.30
N MET A 57 3.75 9.39 -5.69
CA MET A 57 3.77 8.15 -4.92
C MET A 57 5.20 7.59 -4.81
N GLN A 58 5.98 7.64 -5.89
CA GLN A 58 7.37 7.20 -5.83
C GLN A 58 8.21 8.05 -4.87
N TYR A 59 7.98 9.36 -4.83
CA TYR A 59 8.67 10.25 -3.88
C TYR A 59 8.44 9.83 -2.42
N PHE A 60 7.19 9.52 -2.05
CA PHE A 60 6.85 9.05 -0.70
C PHE A 60 7.52 7.70 -0.40
N LEU A 61 7.41 6.74 -1.32
CA LEU A 61 8.06 5.42 -1.15
C LEU A 61 9.59 5.51 -1.03
N ASP A 62 10.22 6.47 -1.72
CA ASP A 62 11.66 6.68 -1.64
C ASP A 62 12.11 7.26 -0.27
N GLN A 63 11.20 7.82 0.54
CA GLN A 63 11.48 8.24 1.91
C GLN A 63 11.45 7.08 2.92
N GLU A 64 10.74 5.99 2.61
CA GLU A 64 10.59 4.85 3.52
C GLU A 64 11.82 3.95 3.57
N GLU A 65 12.14 3.40 4.75
CA GLU A 65 13.20 2.41 4.95
C GLU A 65 12.72 0.94 4.94
N VAL A 66 12.42 0.40 3.76
CA VAL A 66 12.10 -1.02 3.54
C VAL A 66 13.34 -1.92 3.49
N ARG A 67 13.37 -2.97 4.30
CA ARG A 67 14.37 -4.04 4.28
C ARG A 67 13.72 -5.42 4.24
N VAL A 68 14.40 -6.36 3.58
CA VAL A 68 14.07 -7.78 3.61
C VAL A 68 15.31 -8.57 3.99
N ASN A 69 15.24 -9.29 5.11
CA ASN A 69 16.36 -10.01 5.71
C ASN A 69 17.58 -9.10 5.92
N GLY A 70 17.36 -7.88 6.42
CA GLY A 70 18.38 -6.86 6.65
C GLY A 70 18.93 -6.18 5.39
N MET A 71 18.55 -6.62 4.19
CA MET A 71 18.94 -5.97 2.94
C MET A 71 17.92 -4.91 2.54
N ARG A 72 18.40 -3.69 2.32
CA ARG A 72 17.62 -2.57 1.78
C ARG A 72 17.04 -2.93 0.41
N VAL A 73 15.75 -2.69 0.25
CA VAL A 73 15.02 -2.82 -1.03
C VAL A 73 14.28 -1.52 -1.31
N TYR A 74 13.92 -1.30 -2.58
CA TYR A 74 13.31 -0.06 -3.03
C TYR A 74 11.99 -0.38 -3.73
N PRO A 75 10.84 -0.12 -3.09
CA PRO A 75 9.54 -0.14 -3.76
C PRO A 75 9.54 0.74 -5.01
N LYS A 76 8.98 0.22 -6.10
CA LYS A 76 8.84 0.95 -7.36
C LYS A 76 7.40 0.95 -7.83
N VAL A 77 6.88 2.15 -8.09
CA VAL A 77 5.59 2.35 -8.74
C VAL A 77 5.68 1.88 -10.18
N VAL A 78 4.90 0.86 -10.53
CA VAL A 78 4.80 0.33 -11.89
C VAL A 78 3.83 1.19 -12.71
N THR A 79 2.67 1.50 -12.13
CA THR A 79 1.62 2.29 -12.78
C THR A 79 0.60 2.77 -11.76
N ALA A 80 -0.21 3.76 -12.17
CA ALA A 80 -1.41 4.20 -11.48
C ALA A 80 -2.65 4.03 -12.37
N TYR A 81 -3.81 3.91 -11.74
CA TYR A 81 -5.13 3.84 -12.35
C TYR A 81 -6.05 4.84 -11.67
N LEU A 82 -6.95 5.43 -12.45
CA LEU A 82 -8.00 6.30 -11.97
C LEU A 82 -9.34 5.75 -12.48
N SER A 83 -10.29 5.57 -11.58
CA SER A 83 -11.65 5.16 -11.93
C SER A 83 -12.62 5.61 -10.83
N HIS A 84 -13.86 5.12 -10.86
CA HIS A 84 -14.92 5.47 -9.92
C HIS A 84 -15.58 4.24 -9.33
N ARG A 85 -16.04 4.32 -8.09
CA ARG A 85 -16.80 3.27 -7.38
C ARG A 85 -18.26 3.21 -7.84
N GLY A 86 -18.51 3.38 -9.14
CA GLY A 86 -19.85 3.45 -9.74
C GLY A 86 -20.47 4.85 -9.75
N PHE A 87 -20.05 5.77 -8.88
CA PHE A 87 -20.53 7.15 -8.83
C PHE A 87 -19.45 8.16 -9.22
N MET A 88 -19.81 9.19 -10.00
CA MET A 88 -18.86 10.18 -10.53
C MET A 88 -18.22 11.07 -9.44
N ASP A 89 -18.82 11.16 -8.27
CA ASP A 89 -18.30 11.89 -7.10
C ASP A 89 -17.50 10.99 -6.14
N SER A 90 -17.38 9.70 -6.47
CA SER A 90 -16.67 8.68 -5.68
C SER A 90 -15.51 8.05 -6.47
N PRO A 91 -14.50 8.84 -6.90
CA PRO A 91 -13.32 8.32 -7.58
C PRO A 91 -12.40 7.54 -6.65
N TYR A 92 -11.60 6.66 -7.24
CA TYR A 92 -10.45 6.06 -6.58
C TYR A 92 -9.21 6.15 -7.47
N VAL A 93 -8.06 6.30 -6.83
CA VAL A 93 -6.75 6.13 -7.46
C VAL A 93 -6.13 4.86 -6.91
N ALA A 94 -5.63 4.01 -7.81
CA ALA A 94 -4.92 2.80 -7.42
C ALA A 94 -3.51 2.78 -8.00
N TRP A 95 -2.55 2.26 -7.25
CA TRP A 95 -1.16 2.06 -7.68
C TRP A 95 -0.80 0.58 -7.62
N ILE A 96 -0.05 0.13 -8.63
CA ILE A 96 0.68 -1.13 -8.58
C ILE A 96 2.12 -0.79 -8.21
N ILE A 97 2.58 -1.32 -7.08
CA ILE A 97 3.93 -1.13 -6.57
C ILE A 97 4.59 -2.50 -6.44
N THR A 98 5.86 -2.60 -6.80
CA THR A 98 6.60 -3.87 -6.68
C THR A 98 8.02 -3.65 -6.18
N PHE A 99 8.54 -4.66 -5.51
CA PHE A 99 9.97 -4.79 -5.22
C PHE A 99 10.32 -6.26 -5.02
N LYS A 100 11.61 -6.56 -4.96
CA LYS A 100 12.10 -7.92 -4.76
C LYS A 100 13.07 -7.97 -3.59
N GLY A 101 12.73 -8.80 -2.60
CA GLY A 101 13.60 -9.17 -1.49
C GLY A 101 14.22 -10.54 -1.70
N LYS A 102 15.39 -10.80 -1.12
CA LYS A 102 15.98 -12.14 -1.12
C LYS A 102 15.41 -12.94 0.04
N LEU A 103 14.45 -13.81 -0.25
CA LEU A 103 13.91 -14.75 0.72
C LEU A 103 14.76 -16.02 0.79
N LYS A 104 14.73 -16.67 1.96
CA LYS A 104 15.42 -17.93 2.24
C LYS A 104 14.44 -18.95 2.83
N ARG A 105 14.80 -20.23 2.77
CA ARG A 105 14.10 -21.26 3.54
C ARG A 105 14.32 -21.00 5.04
N GLY A 106 13.30 -21.27 5.85
CA GLY A 106 13.30 -20.93 7.27
C GLY A 106 12.79 -19.50 7.51
N LEU A 107 13.30 -18.87 8.58
CA LEU A 107 12.86 -17.56 9.03
C LEU A 107 13.29 -16.44 8.08
N ASN A 108 12.34 -15.57 7.73
CA ASN A 108 12.52 -14.34 6.99
C ASN A 108 11.95 -13.16 7.78
N VAL A 109 12.51 -11.98 7.53
CA VAL A 109 12.09 -10.74 8.18
C VAL A 109 11.84 -9.68 7.11
N PHE A 110 10.66 -9.07 7.14
CA PHE A 110 10.35 -7.82 6.45
C PHE A 110 10.36 -6.70 7.49
N GLU A 111 10.96 -5.56 7.14
CA GLU A 111 11.00 -4.37 7.99
C GLU A 111 10.65 -3.16 7.14
N ASN A 112 9.85 -2.24 7.70
CA ASN A 112 9.62 -0.92 7.14
C ASN A 112 9.85 0.14 8.22
N THR A 113 10.42 1.28 7.86
CA THR A 113 10.43 2.47 8.72
C THR A 113 9.88 3.63 7.92
N SER A 114 8.76 4.17 8.35
CA SER A 114 8.13 5.36 7.77
C SER A 114 8.04 6.50 8.79
N GLU A 115 7.72 7.70 8.31
CA GLU A 115 7.40 8.82 9.19
C GLU A 115 6.18 8.48 10.06
N ARG A 116 6.18 8.97 11.31
CA ARG A 116 5.01 8.83 12.18
C ARG A 116 4.04 9.94 11.89
N GLU A 117 2.78 9.58 11.66
CA GLU A 117 1.72 10.54 11.38
C GLU A 117 0.41 10.14 12.05
N VAL A 118 -0.55 11.06 12.07
CA VAL A 118 -1.91 10.79 12.54
C VAL A 118 -2.77 10.46 11.32
N ALA A 119 -3.40 9.30 11.31
CA ALA A 119 -4.24 8.85 10.19
C ALA A 119 -5.35 9.87 9.90
N GLU A 120 -5.37 10.42 8.69
CA GLU A 120 -6.38 11.41 8.26
C GLU A 120 -7.74 10.78 7.93
N TYR A 121 -7.75 9.47 7.67
CA TYR A 121 -8.87 8.63 7.28
C TYR A 121 -8.64 7.18 7.75
N ASP A 122 -9.70 6.38 7.71
CA ASP A 122 -9.63 4.95 8.00
C ASP A 122 -8.85 4.23 6.88
N PHE A 123 -8.00 3.28 7.25
CA PHE A 123 -7.35 2.42 6.28
C PHE A 123 -7.16 0.99 6.75
N GLU A 124 -6.99 0.10 5.76
CA GLU A 124 -6.71 -1.30 5.99
C GLU A 124 -5.57 -1.81 5.10
N ILE A 125 -4.81 -2.77 5.63
CA ILE A 125 -3.71 -3.43 4.92
C ILE A 125 -3.87 -4.94 5.06
N LEU A 126 -3.94 -5.63 3.94
CA LEU A 126 -3.98 -7.09 3.88
C LEU A 126 -2.68 -7.61 3.29
N TRP A 127 -1.96 -8.43 4.06
CA TRP A 127 -0.79 -9.15 3.60
C TRP A 127 -1.13 -10.61 3.36
N GLN A 128 -0.79 -11.11 2.17
CA GLN A 128 -0.92 -12.51 1.82
C GLN A 128 0.46 -13.12 1.58
N PHE A 129 0.88 -13.99 2.50
CA PHE A 129 2.12 -14.74 2.39
C PHE A 129 1.95 -16.00 1.53
N PRO A 130 3.05 -16.51 0.93
CA PRO A 130 2.99 -17.63 -0.01
C PRO A 130 2.44 -18.92 0.63
N ILE A 131 1.99 -19.86 -0.20
CA ILE A 131 1.68 -21.22 0.26
C ILE A 131 2.93 -21.86 0.88
N ARG A 132 2.74 -22.70 1.90
CA ARG A 132 3.80 -23.28 2.73
C ARG A 132 4.68 -22.18 3.36
N SER A 133 4.00 -21.21 3.96
CA SER A 133 4.61 -20.22 4.85
C SER A 133 3.78 -20.08 6.14
N LYS A 134 4.38 -19.47 7.16
CA LYS A 134 3.69 -19.12 8.39
C LYS A 134 4.25 -17.81 8.95
N ILE A 135 3.38 -16.84 9.22
CA ILE A 135 3.72 -15.64 9.96
C ILE A 135 3.97 -16.06 11.42
N VAL A 136 5.14 -15.69 11.92
CA VAL A 136 5.60 -15.99 13.28
C VAL A 136 5.23 -14.84 14.21
N ARG A 137 5.47 -13.61 13.77
CA ARG A 137 5.24 -12.40 14.54
C ARG A 137 5.02 -11.20 13.62
N ALA A 138 4.17 -10.27 14.04
CA ALA A 138 4.05 -8.94 13.45
C ALA A 138 4.19 -7.90 14.58
N GLU A 139 5.09 -6.94 14.40
CA GLU A 139 5.28 -5.77 15.26
C GLU A 139 4.86 -4.56 14.42
N ILE A 140 3.64 -4.08 14.62
CA ILE A 140 3.02 -2.99 13.87
C ILE A 140 2.38 -2.04 14.88
N SER A 141 2.36 -0.74 14.57
CA SER A 141 1.87 0.32 15.47
C SER A 141 0.35 0.33 15.65
N THR A 142 -0.39 -0.33 14.76
CA THR A 142 -1.84 -0.34 14.70
C THR A 142 -2.43 -1.72 15.01
N GLU A 143 -3.77 -1.79 15.08
CA GLU A 143 -4.46 -3.05 15.32
C GLU A 143 -4.23 -4.03 14.17
N SER A 144 -3.97 -5.29 14.52
CA SER A 144 -3.71 -6.33 13.54
C SER A 144 -4.09 -7.73 14.00
N GLN A 145 -4.31 -8.62 13.03
CA GLN A 145 -4.68 -10.01 13.24
C GLN A 145 -4.01 -10.92 12.22
N ILE A 146 -3.46 -12.05 12.70
CA ILE A 146 -2.97 -13.13 11.85
C ILE A 146 -4.10 -14.15 11.62
N ILE A 147 -4.46 -14.35 10.34
CA ILE A 147 -5.56 -15.22 9.90
C ILE A 147 -4.95 -16.43 9.17
N ALA A 148 -5.39 -17.63 9.54
CA ALA A 148 -4.96 -18.91 8.95
C ALA A 148 -3.43 -19.06 8.85
N GLY A 149 -2.68 -18.40 9.73
CA GLY A 149 -1.22 -18.46 9.83
C GLY A 149 -0.43 -17.79 8.70
N ARG A 150 -1.05 -17.35 7.59
CA ARG A 150 -0.34 -16.79 6.41
C ARG A 150 -0.91 -15.48 5.88
N THR A 151 -1.93 -14.96 6.54
CA THR A 151 -2.57 -13.71 6.18
C THR A 151 -2.46 -12.79 7.39
N LEU A 152 -2.00 -11.56 7.17
CA LEU A 152 -1.99 -10.53 8.21
C LEU A 152 -2.93 -9.42 7.75
N TYR A 153 -3.95 -9.16 8.57
CA TYR A 153 -4.87 -8.03 8.39
C TYR A 153 -4.52 -6.96 9.41
N VAL A 154 -4.38 -5.72 8.95
CA VAL A 154 -4.02 -4.55 9.74
C VAL A 154 -5.05 -3.47 9.46
N TRP A 155 -5.47 -2.73 10.46
CA TRP A 155 -6.37 -1.59 10.26
C TRP A 155 -6.06 -0.45 11.21
N ALA A 156 -6.39 0.76 10.78
CA ALA A 156 -6.32 1.96 11.59
C ALA A 156 -7.58 2.80 11.37
N ARG A 157 -7.98 3.52 12.40
CA ARG A 157 -9.04 4.50 12.37
C ARG A 157 -8.44 5.89 12.21
N LYS A 158 -9.24 6.79 11.63
CA LYS A 158 -8.93 8.22 11.63
C LYS A 158 -8.61 8.68 13.06
N GLY A 159 -7.45 9.33 13.22
CA GLY A 159 -6.94 9.80 14.50
C GLY A 159 -5.92 8.87 15.17
N ASP A 160 -5.75 7.64 14.69
CA ASP A 160 -4.71 6.74 15.20
C ASP A 160 -3.31 7.23 14.80
N LEU A 161 -2.33 6.98 15.66
CA LEU A 161 -0.92 7.22 15.35
C LEU A 161 -0.38 6.04 14.55
N VAL A 162 0.10 6.29 13.34
CA VAL A 162 0.53 5.27 12.37
C VAL A 162 1.97 5.52 11.90
N GLY A 163 2.54 4.54 11.20
CA GLY A 163 3.92 4.58 10.72
C GLY A 163 4.95 4.27 11.81
N GLY A 164 6.17 4.74 11.61
CA GLY A 164 7.32 4.34 12.43
C GLY A 164 7.90 3.00 11.99
N TYR A 165 8.51 2.27 12.93
CA TYR A 165 9.11 0.97 12.67
C TYR A 165 8.06 -0.15 12.70
N GLU A 166 8.01 -0.91 11.63
CA GLU A 166 7.18 -2.10 11.47
C GLU A 166 8.04 -3.30 11.10
N LYS A 167 7.69 -4.48 11.61
CA LYS A 167 8.42 -5.72 11.37
C LYS A 167 7.47 -6.90 11.24
N ILE A 168 7.67 -7.73 10.21
CA ILE A 168 6.93 -8.98 10.02
C ILE A 168 7.93 -10.12 9.89
N GLU A 169 7.83 -11.09 10.79
CA GLU A 169 8.62 -12.31 10.79
C GLU A 169 7.79 -13.47 10.25
N PHE A 170 8.32 -14.22 9.29
CA PHE A 170 7.60 -15.35 8.69
C PHE A 170 8.56 -16.47 8.25
N THR A 171 8.10 -17.71 8.32
CA THR A 171 8.86 -18.88 7.90
C THR A 171 8.41 -19.34 6.51
N LEU A 172 9.37 -19.70 5.65
CA LEU A 172 9.13 -20.44 4.40
C LEU A 172 9.61 -21.90 4.56
N TYR A 173 8.74 -22.86 4.23
CA TYR A 173 9.07 -24.28 4.29
C TYR A 173 9.61 -24.82 2.97
#